data_AF-A0A8W8K539-F1
#
_entry.id   AF-A0A8W8K539-F1
#
_cell.length_a   1.000
_cell.length_b   1.000
_cell.length_c   1.000
_cell.angle_alpha   90.00
_cell.angle_beta   90.00
_cell.angle_gamma   90.00
#
_symmetry.space_group_name_H-M   'P 1'
#
loop_
_entity.id
_entity.type
_entity.pdbx_description
1 polymer ?
#
loop_
_entity_poly.entity_id
_entity_poly.type
_entity_poly.pdbx_seq_one_letter_code
_entity_poly.pdbx_strand_id
1 'polypeptide(L)'
;MDDSLESVTVVDVYDQAAGIGKEFEKLIENYGVDAVTDLMPKVIKALEQLESLAGRYEKESSEISELRYTIDKLETEKQERSQERLRYEEELLQIEDNWQRETKDLLKAVSALQEENKRLQNRLVDTKQAVAEEVAAVTRETEQKEIQVLTKLKETVDKQREELRKYKTEVKHKSADCDALQSQLEQIVKVNSDLRRSNSIQRKQSHTLLEEKSELEAQLADKEQQITKITSLVREQEEKQAPQTTAAPRPPHPSLEVEEDETTLHNEVGATHSTDIPQYPPGAPPGSEEERAEESGENMKSIEQNMSMIGKMVIDMKDPDRPRFTMKELKTVLMERNELKAKLIEVEEELTAFRPKYQGEDLPVHGPINREPDEKVYPGHRKPSGIRKL
;
A
#
# COMPACT_ATOMS: atom_id res chain seq x y z
N MET A 1 13.92 13.48 -104.82
CA MET A 1 15.16 14.22 -104.48
C MET A 1 16.11 13.20 -103.87
N ASP A 2 16.54 12.16 -104.60
CA ASP A 2 16.98 12.15 -106.00
C ASP A 2 18.06 13.22 -106.19
N ASP A 3 19.27 12.84 -105.80
CA ASP A 3 20.49 13.64 -105.80
C ASP A 3 21.57 12.87 -106.59
N SER A 4 21.15 12.24 -107.70
CA SER A 4 22.01 11.51 -108.63
C SER A 4 22.78 12.43 -109.59
N LEU A 5 23.19 13.60 -109.09
CA LEU A 5 24.30 14.35 -109.64
C LEU A 5 25.57 13.79 -108.98
N GLU A 6 26.28 12.90 -109.69
CA GLU A 6 27.64 12.53 -109.30
C GLU A 6 28.46 13.82 -109.17
N SER A 7 28.83 14.15 -107.93
CA SER A 7 29.48 15.42 -107.63
C SER A 7 30.90 15.41 -108.19
N VAL A 8 31.15 16.24 -109.19
CA VAL A 8 32.47 16.43 -109.78
C VAL A 8 33.46 16.84 -108.70
N THR A 9 34.38 15.93 -108.37
CA THR A 9 35.48 16.17 -107.44
C THR A 9 36.60 16.94 -108.12
N VAL A 10 37.51 17.49 -107.33
CA VAL A 10 38.76 18.10 -107.84
C VAL A 10 39.55 17.08 -108.67
N VAL A 11 39.54 15.80 -108.29
CA VAL A 11 40.20 14.71 -109.02
C VAL A 11 39.58 14.51 -110.41
N ASP A 12 38.24 14.53 -110.52
CA ASP A 12 37.55 14.41 -111.80
C ASP A 12 37.88 15.56 -112.76
N VAL A 13 38.12 16.77 -112.24
CA VAL A 13 38.57 17.92 -113.05
C VAL A 13 39.98 17.71 -113.58
N TYR A 14 40.90 17.16 -112.77
CA TYR A 14 42.26 16.82 -113.23
C TYR A 14 42.25 15.71 -114.30
N ASP A 15 41.43 14.68 -114.15
CA ASP A 15 41.30 13.61 -115.15
C ASP A 15 40.67 14.12 -116.46
N GLN A 16 39.67 15.00 -116.39
CA GLN A 16 39.12 15.69 -117.56
C GLN A 16 40.16 16.59 -118.24
N ALA A 17 40.94 17.36 -117.46
CA ALA A 17 42.02 18.19 -117.99
C ALA A 17 43.10 17.36 -118.71
N ALA A 18 43.47 16.20 -118.17
CA ALA A 18 44.41 15.27 -118.80
C ALA A 18 43.85 14.64 -120.08
N GLY A 19 42.55 14.34 -120.13
CA GLY A 19 41.86 13.91 -121.35
C GLY A 19 41.86 14.98 -122.44
N ILE A 20 41.49 16.22 -122.08
CA ILE A 20 41.48 17.38 -122.98
C ILE A 20 42.89 17.70 -123.50
N GLY A 21 43.92 17.60 -122.65
CA GLY A 21 45.32 17.79 -123.03
C GLY A 21 45.75 16.85 -124.17
N LYS A 22 45.41 15.56 -124.09
CA LYS A 22 45.70 14.57 -125.14
C LYS A 22 44.99 14.87 -126.47
N GLU A 23 43.79 15.46 -126.44
CA GLU A 23 43.12 15.89 -127.68
C GLU A 23 43.76 17.15 -128.26
N PHE A 24 44.26 18.08 -127.43
CA PHE A 24 45.05 19.22 -127.90
C PHE A 24 46.40 18.78 -128.51
N GLU A 25 47.09 17.79 -127.95
CA GLU A 25 48.31 17.21 -128.52
C GLU A 25 48.04 16.71 -129.95
N LYS A 26 47.00 15.88 -130.16
CA LYS A 26 46.58 15.43 -131.50
C LYS A 26 46.21 16.58 -132.43
N LEU A 27 45.60 17.66 -131.93
CA LEU A 27 45.23 18.80 -132.77
C LEU A 27 46.50 19.53 -133.25
N ILE A 28 47.48 19.71 -132.37
CA ILE A 28 48.79 20.32 -132.68
C ILE A 28 49.58 19.48 -133.68
N GLU A 29 49.61 18.15 -133.51
CA GLU A 29 50.27 17.22 -134.45
C GLU A 29 49.69 17.30 -135.87
N ASN A 30 48.37 17.45 -136.01
CA ASN A 30 47.69 17.41 -137.31
C ASN A 30 47.54 18.78 -137.99
N TYR A 31 47.41 19.87 -137.23
CA TYR A 31 47.09 21.22 -137.75
C TYR A 31 48.10 22.31 -137.35
N GLY A 32 49.13 21.98 -136.58
CA GLY A 32 50.12 22.93 -136.07
C GLY A 32 49.66 23.67 -134.82
N VAL A 33 50.61 24.31 -134.13
CA VAL A 33 50.39 24.96 -132.82
C VAL A 33 49.36 26.10 -132.91
N ASP A 34 49.36 26.85 -134.01
CA ASP A 34 48.51 28.03 -134.21
C ASP A 34 47.00 27.73 -134.14
N ALA A 35 46.59 26.48 -134.41
CA ALA A 35 45.20 26.05 -134.29
C ALA A 35 44.68 26.04 -132.83
N VAL A 36 45.57 26.02 -131.84
CA VAL A 36 45.25 25.84 -130.41
C VAL A 36 45.62 27.07 -129.56
N THR A 37 46.58 27.89 -130.01
CA THR A 37 47.17 29.02 -129.25
C THR A 37 46.16 29.92 -128.54
N ASP A 38 45.09 30.34 -129.23
CA ASP A 38 44.06 31.26 -128.67
C ASP A 38 42.93 30.55 -127.89
N LEU A 39 42.86 29.22 -127.97
CA LEU A 39 41.82 28.40 -127.33
C LEU A 39 42.30 27.80 -126.00
N MET A 40 43.55 27.31 -125.96
CA MET A 40 44.12 26.68 -124.76
C MET A 40 44.02 27.56 -123.51
N PRO A 41 44.36 28.87 -123.51
CA PRO A 41 44.20 29.72 -122.33
C PRO A 41 42.75 29.87 -121.84
N LYS A 42 41.77 29.77 -122.75
CA LYS A 42 40.33 29.84 -122.40
C LYS A 42 39.86 28.54 -121.75
N VAL A 43 40.34 27.40 -122.24
CA VAL A 43 40.02 26.09 -121.68
C VAL A 43 40.72 25.87 -120.34
N ILE A 44 41.99 26.27 -120.19
CA ILE A 44 42.68 26.29 -118.90
C ILE A 44 41.88 27.12 -117.89
N LYS A 45 41.50 28.36 -118.25
CA LYS A 45 40.70 29.23 -117.36
C LYS A 45 39.33 28.65 -117.00
N ALA A 46 38.70 27.89 -117.89
CA ALA A 46 37.45 27.20 -117.60
C ALA A 46 37.66 26.02 -116.62
N LEU A 47 38.76 25.27 -116.78
CA LEU A 47 39.15 24.17 -115.89
C LEU A 47 39.57 24.68 -114.50
N GLU A 48 40.33 25.77 -114.41
CA GLU A 48 40.66 26.46 -113.14
C GLU A 48 39.39 26.91 -112.39
N GLN A 49 38.38 27.43 -113.12
CA GLN A 49 37.10 27.80 -112.54
C GLN A 49 36.29 26.58 -112.09
N LEU A 50 36.35 25.47 -112.82
CA LEU A 50 35.70 24.22 -112.47
C LEU A 50 36.36 23.58 -111.24
N GLU A 51 37.70 23.56 -111.17
CA GLU A 51 38.46 23.11 -109.99
C GLU A 51 38.10 23.95 -108.75
N SER A 52 38.03 25.28 -108.90
CA SER A 52 37.63 26.19 -107.83
C SER A 52 36.16 25.98 -107.38
N LEU A 53 35.29 25.49 -108.25
CA LEU A 53 33.91 25.13 -107.91
C LEU A 53 33.85 23.75 -107.22
N ALA A 54 34.51 22.73 -107.78
CA ALA A 54 34.61 21.40 -107.20
C ALA A 54 35.22 21.42 -105.78
N GLY A 55 36.35 22.12 -105.59
CA GLY A 55 37.01 22.26 -104.30
C GLY A 55 36.29 23.18 -103.30
N ARG A 56 35.22 23.88 -103.72
CA ARG A 56 34.25 24.51 -102.81
C ARG A 56 33.12 23.54 -102.46
N TYR A 57 32.58 22.86 -103.46
CA TYR A 57 31.55 21.84 -103.27
C TYR A 57 31.99 20.74 -102.29
N GLU A 58 33.22 20.22 -102.42
CA GLU A 58 33.77 19.21 -101.48
C GLU A 58 33.80 19.71 -100.03
N LYS A 59 34.13 20.99 -99.82
CA LYS A 59 34.17 21.61 -98.48
C LYS A 59 32.77 21.80 -97.92
N GLU A 60 31.86 22.35 -98.73
CA GLU A 60 30.45 22.53 -98.36
C GLU A 60 29.77 21.17 -98.08
N SER A 61 30.06 20.14 -98.87
CA SER A 61 29.58 18.76 -98.67
C SER A 61 30.16 18.12 -97.41
N SER A 62 31.42 18.40 -97.08
CA SER A 62 32.05 17.96 -95.83
C SER A 62 31.41 18.65 -94.61
N GLU A 63 31.22 19.98 -94.67
CA GLU A 63 30.55 20.76 -93.63
C GLU A 63 29.10 20.31 -93.43
N ILE A 64 28.34 20.07 -94.51
CA ILE A 64 26.99 19.50 -94.44
C ILE A 64 27.00 18.12 -93.76
N SER A 65 28.01 17.30 -94.01
CA SER A 65 28.14 15.97 -93.40
C SER A 65 28.46 16.06 -91.90
N GLU A 66 29.38 16.95 -91.50
CA GLU A 66 29.72 17.24 -90.10
C GLU A 66 28.54 17.84 -89.33
N LEU A 67 27.78 18.76 -89.95
CA LEU A 67 26.57 19.35 -89.37
C LEU A 67 25.46 18.30 -89.21
N ARG A 68 25.25 17.42 -90.20
CA ARG A 68 24.29 16.30 -90.11
C ARG A 68 24.64 15.34 -88.96
N TYR A 69 25.91 14.93 -88.86
CA TYR A 69 26.40 14.10 -87.75
C TYR A 69 26.20 14.80 -86.39
N THR A 70 26.47 16.11 -86.33
CA THR A 70 26.28 16.89 -85.11
C THR A 70 24.80 17.00 -84.72
N ILE A 71 23.90 17.16 -85.68
CA ILE A 71 22.44 17.16 -85.45
C ILE A 71 21.98 15.80 -84.90
N ASP A 72 22.33 14.70 -85.57
CA ASP A 72 21.97 13.34 -85.14
C ASP A 72 22.43 13.06 -83.70
N LYS A 73 23.69 13.38 -83.39
CA LYS A 73 24.25 13.28 -82.02
C LYS A 73 23.52 14.14 -81.00
N LEU A 74 23.13 15.36 -81.35
CA LEU A 74 22.37 16.24 -80.43
C LEU A 74 20.93 15.77 -80.26
N GLU A 75 20.33 15.13 -81.27
CA GLU A 75 19.00 14.53 -81.18
C GLU A 75 19.00 13.27 -80.30
N THR A 76 20.02 12.40 -80.39
CA THR A 76 20.18 11.26 -79.48
C THR A 76 20.44 11.72 -78.04
N GLU A 77 21.39 12.63 -77.80
CA GLU A 77 21.66 13.17 -76.45
C GLU A 77 20.42 13.85 -75.84
N LYS A 78 19.65 14.59 -76.64
CA LYS A 78 18.39 15.22 -76.21
C LYS A 78 17.34 14.17 -75.82
N GLN A 79 17.24 13.08 -76.58
CA GLN A 79 16.30 12.00 -76.35
C GLN A 79 16.67 11.17 -75.11
N GLU A 80 17.93 10.77 -74.96
CA GLU A 80 18.46 10.08 -73.78
C GLU A 80 18.20 10.90 -72.51
N ARG A 81 18.61 12.17 -72.52
CA ARG A 81 18.39 13.10 -71.40
C ARG A 81 16.90 13.35 -71.11
N SER A 82 16.00 13.08 -72.05
CA SER A 82 14.55 13.11 -71.82
C SER A 82 14.01 11.82 -71.21
N GLN A 83 14.57 10.67 -71.57
CA GLN A 83 14.25 9.39 -70.94
C GLN A 83 14.77 9.32 -69.51
N GLU A 84 15.96 9.85 -69.23
CA GLU A 84 16.50 9.99 -67.87
C GLU A 84 15.57 10.83 -66.99
N ARG A 85 15.10 11.99 -67.47
CA ARG A 85 14.12 12.82 -66.75
C ARG A 85 12.84 12.05 -66.41
N LEU A 86 12.29 11.29 -67.36
CA LEU A 86 11.10 10.50 -67.13
C LEU A 86 11.33 9.40 -66.08
N ARG A 87 12.47 8.69 -66.13
CA ARG A 87 12.82 7.68 -65.11
C ARG A 87 12.97 8.30 -63.72
N TYR A 88 13.65 9.44 -63.61
CA TYR A 88 13.77 10.14 -62.33
C TYR A 88 12.42 10.65 -61.80
N GLU A 89 11.49 11.05 -62.68
CA GLU A 89 10.13 11.43 -62.31
C GLU A 89 9.31 10.23 -61.83
N GLU A 90 9.42 9.06 -62.50
CA GLU A 90 8.82 7.80 -62.07
C GLU A 90 9.37 7.30 -60.72
N GLU A 91 10.70 7.32 -60.54
CA GLU A 91 11.36 6.96 -59.27
C GLU A 91 10.94 7.89 -58.13
N LEU A 92 10.86 9.20 -58.37
CA LEU A 92 10.42 10.18 -57.37
C LEU A 92 8.96 9.93 -56.97
N LEU A 93 8.05 9.73 -57.92
CA LEU A 93 6.66 9.40 -57.66
C LEU A 93 6.51 8.08 -56.88
N GLN A 94 7.35 7.08 -57.15
CA GLN A 94 7.35 5.82 -56.41
C GLN A 94 7.83 6.02 -54.96
N ILE A 95 8.84 6.85 -54.73
CA ILE A 95 9.32 7.22 -53.39
C ILE A 95 8.23 7.99 -52.63
N GLU A 96 7.55 8.92 -53.28
CA GLU A 96 6.44 9.70 -52.69
C GLU A 96 5.25 8.80 -52.29
N ASP A 97 4.79 7.89 -53.16
CA ASP A 97 3.69 6.97 -52.82
C ASP A 97 4.09 5.99 -51.70
N ASN A 98 5.33 5.49 -51.71
CA ASN A 98 5.84 4.67 -50.62
C ASN A 98 5.88 5.44 -49.28
N TRP A 99 6.40 6.67 -49.27
CA TRP A 99 6.45 7.51 -48.07
C TRP A 99 5.05 7.89 -47.56
N GLN A 100 4.10 8.19 -48.45
CA GLN A 100 2.71 8.43 -48.08
C GLN A 100 2.05 7.18 -47.48
N ARG A 101 2.33 5.99 -48.04
CA ARG A 101 1.81 4.71 -47.55
C ARG A 101 2.36 4.38 -46.16
N GLU A 102 3.67 4.48 -45.97
CA GLU A 102 4.34 4.26 -44.68
C GLU A 102 3.84 5.26 -43.62
N THR A 103 3.77 6.55 -43.96
CA THR A 103 3.23 7.59 -43.07
C THR A 103 1.79 7.27 -42.65
N LYS A 104 0.95 6.84 -43.60
CA LYS A 104 -0.45 6.45 -43.34
C LYS A 104 -0.56 5.21 -42.44
N ASP A 105 0.31 4.22 -42.62
CA ASP A 105 0.28 2.99 -41.83
C ASP A 105 0.86 3.20 -40.42
N LEU A 106 1.90 4.03 -40.27
CA LEU A 106 2.40 4.50 -38.97
C LEU A 106 1.32 5.28 -38.21
N LEU A 107 0.58 6.18 -38.87
CA LEU A 107 -0.53 6.92 -38.25
C LEU A 107 -1.66 5.99 -37.77
N LYS A 108 -2.01 4.94 -38.54
CA LYS A 108 -2.96 3.91 -38.08
C LYS A 108 -2.44 3.17 -36.85
N ALA A 109 -1.16 2.78 -36.84
CA ALA A 109 -0.57 2.06 -35.72
C ALA A 109 -0.56 2.93 -34.44
N VAL A 110 -0.20 4.20 -34.54
CA VAL A 110 -0.28 5.16 -33.44
C VAL A 110 -1.72 5.32 -32.94
N SER A 111 -2.70 5.46 -33.84
CA SER A 111 -4.12 5.56 -33.46
C SER A 111 -4.62 4.31 -32.72
N ALA A 112 -4.26 3.11 -33.19
CA ALA A 112 -4.64 1.84 -32.56
C ALA A 112 -4.00 1.69 -31.17
N LEU A 113 -2.71 2.03 -31.01
CA LEU A 113 -2.02 2.02 -29.72
C LEU A 113 -2.58 3.07 -28.74
N GLN A 114 -3.01 4.23 -29.23
CA GLN A 114 -3.68 5.25 -28.39
C GLN A 114 -5.05 4.75 -27.91
N GLU A 115 -5.83 4.12 -28.78
CA GLU A 115 -7.13 3.53 -28.42
C GLU A 115 -6.98 2.36 -27.44
N GLU A 116 -6.00 1.47 -27.65
CA GLU A 116 -5.70 0.38 -26.72
C GLU A 116 -5.23 0.90 -25.35
N ASN A 117 -4.33 1.87 -25.31
CA ASN A 117 -3.91 2.50 -24.05
C ASN A 117 -5.09 3.13 -23.30
N LYS A 118 -5.98 3.85 -24.00
CA LYS A 118 -7.20 4.40 -23.41
C LYS A 118 -8.12 3.29 -22.87
N ARG A 119 -8.25 2.18 -23.59
CA ARG A 119 -9.04 1.02 -23.17
C ARG A 119 -8.44 0.31 -21.95
N LEU A 120 -7.12 0.21 -21.86
CA LEU A 120 -6.41 -0.35 -20.71
C LEU A 120 -6.50 0.58 -19.49
N GLN A 121 -6.39 1.91 -19.69
CA GLN A 121 -6.61 2.89 -18.63
C GLN A 121 -8.03 2.80 -18.05
N ASN A 122 -9.06 2.73 -18.89
CA ASN A 122 -10.44 2.54 -18.44
C ASN A 122 -10.59 1.25 -17.64
N ARG A 123 -10.12 0.11 -18.17
CA ARG A 123 -10.12 -1.18 -17.45
C ARG A 123 -9.39 -1.11 -16.09
N LEU A 124 -8.30 -0.34 -16.00
CA LEU A 124 -7.56 -0.15 -14.76
C LEU A 124 -8.35 0.71 -13.74
N VAL A 125 -9.12 1.68 -14.21
CA VAL A 125 -10.06 2.44 -13.36
C VAL A 125 -11.20 1.53 -12.88
N ASP A 126 -11.83 0.78 -13.80
CA ASP A 126 -12.94 -0.14 -13.49
C ASP A 126 -12.53 -1.19 -12.45
N THR A 127 -11.35 -1.80 -12.62
CA THR A 127 -10.80 -2.79 -11.67
C THR A 127 -10.39 -2.19 -10.34
N LYS A 128 -9.81 -0.98 -10.31
CA LYS A 128 -9.55 -0.25 -9.05
C LYS A 128 -10.84 0.07 -8.31
N GLN A 129 -11.89 0.49 -9.03
CA GLN A 129 -13.19 0.76 -8.42
C GLN A 129 -13.83 -0.51 -7.87
N ALA A 130 -13.84 -1.60 -8.64
CA ALA A 130 -14.35 -2.89 -8.18
C ALA A 130 -13.64 -3.39 -6.90
N VAL A 131 -12.31 -3.31 -6.85
CA VAL A 131 -11.53 -3.66 -5.64
C VAL A 131 -11.83 -2.72 -4.47
N ALA A 132 -11.99 -1.41 -4.71
CA ALA A 132 -12.37 -0.47 -3.65
C ALA A 132 -13.79 -0.74 -3.10
N GLU A 133 -14.73 -1.12 -3.96
CA GLU A 133 -16.09 -1.51 -3.58
C GLU A 133 -16.11 -2.85 -2.81
N GLU A 134 -15.29 -3.83 -3.22
CA GLU A 134 -15.11 -5.10 -2.50
C GLU A 134 -14.51 -4.89 -1.11
N VAL A 135 -13.43 -4.11 -0.99
CA VAL A 135 -12.84 -3.74 0.31
C VAL A 135 -13.86 -3.02 1.19
N ALA A 136 -14.61 -2.04 0.66
CA ALA A 136 -15.64 -1.35 1.40
C ALA A 136 -16.80 -2.26 1.84
N ALA A 137 -17.14 -3.29 1.06
CA ALA A 137 -18.13 -4.30 1.44
C ALA A 137 -17.62 -5.19 2.59
N VAL A 138 -16.38 -5.67 2.50
CA VAL A 138 -15.73 -6.47 3.56
C VAL A 138 -15.64 -5.67 4.86
N THR A 139 -15.21 -4.40 4.81
CA THR A 139 -15.14 -3.54 6.01
C THR A 139 -16.51 -3.37 6.68
N ARG A 140 -17.58 -3.15 5.92
CA ARG A 140 -18.95 -3.08 6.47
C ARG A 140 -19.39 -4.40 7.10
N GLU A 141 -19.01 -5.54 6.51
CA GLU A 141 -19.32 -6.85 7.08
C GLU A 141 -18.56 -7.11 8.39
N THR A 142 -17.29 -6.69 8.49
CA THR A 142 -16.51 -6.76 9.74
C THR A 142 -17.08 -5.84 10.81
N GLU A 143 -17.42 -4.59 10.48
CA GLU A 143 -18.07 -3.65 11.40
C GLU A 143 -19.40 -4.22 11.94
N GLN A 144 -20.22 -4.84 11.07
CA GLN A 144 -21.47 -5.48 11.49
C GLN A 144 -21.22 -6.67 12.45
N LYS A 145 -20.20 -7.49 12.21
CA LYS A 145 -19.81 -8.59 13.10
C LYS A 145 -19.33 -8.06 14.46
N GLU A 146 -18.51 -7.01 14.47
CA GLU A 146 -18.05 -6.35 15.69
C GLU A 146 -19.22 -5.77 16.50
N ILE A 147 -20.14 -5.04 15.85
CA ILE A 147 -21.36 -4.52 16.49
C ILE A 147 -22.21 -5.67 17.07
N GLN A 148 -22.33 -6.80 16.37
CA GLN A 148 -23.07 -7.97 16.88
C GLN A 148 -22.40 -8.57 18.13
N VAL A 149 -21.06 -8.69 18.14
CA VAL A 149 -20.30 -9.17 19.30
C VAL A 149 -20.44 -8.21 20.48
N LEU A 150 -20.27 -6.91 20.26
CA LEU A 150 -20.45 -5.88 21.29
C LEU A 150 -21.87 -5.88 21.88
N THR A 151 -22.88 -6.09 21.04
CA THR A 151 -24.29 -6.20 21.49
C THR A 151 -24.49 -7.42 22.38
N LYS A 152 -23.99 -8.60 21.97
CA LYS A 152 -24.04 -9.84 22.79
C LYS A 152 -23.30 -9.67 24.12
N LEU A 153 -22.10 -9.07 24.10
CA LEU A 153 -21.33 -8.79 25.32
C LEU A 153 -22.09 -7.85 26.27
N LYS A 154 -22.71 -6.80 25.74
CA LYS A 154 -23.56 -5.89 26.52
C LYS A 154 -24.73 -6.63 27.17
N GLU A 155 -25.45 -7.46 26.41
CA GLU A 155 -26.54 -8.29 26.96
C GLU A 155 -26.05 -9.22 28.09
N THR A 156 -24.89 -9.85 27.95
CA THR A 156 -24.33 -10.71 29.01
C THR A 156 -23.92 -9.90 30.24
N VAL A 157 -23.35 -8.70 30.06
CA VAL A 157 -22.98 -7.81 31.17
C VAL A 157 -24.23 -7.30 31.89
N ASP A 158 -25.29 -6.94 31.18
CA ASP A 158 -26.54 -6.47 31.80
C ASP A 158 -27.28 -7.62 32.52
N LYS A 159 -27.27 -8.85 31.99
CA LYS A 159 -27.72 -10.07 32.70
C LYS A 159 -26.93 -10.32 33.99
N GLN A 160 -25.59 -10.28 33.93
CA GLN A 160 -24.73 -10.44 35.11
C GLN A 160 -24.98 -9.33 36.14
N ARG A 161 -25.23 -8.08 35.71
CA ARG A 161 -25.61 -6.98 36.60
C ARG A 161 -26.96 -7.21 37.28
N GLU A 162 -27.93 -7.81 36.58
CA GLU A 162 -29.21 -8.21 37.19
C GLU A 162 -29.05 -9.36 38.19
N GLU A 163 -28.27 -10.39 37.86
CA GLU A 163 -27.94 -11.48 38.78
C GLU A 163 -27.23 -10.98 40.04
N LEU A 164 -26.21 -10.12 39.89
CA LEU A 164 -25.54 -9.46 41.01
C LEU A 164 -26.50 -8.63 41.87
N ARG A 165 -27.49 -7.95 41.27
CA ARG A 165 -28.54 -7.26 42.04
C ARG A 165 -29.42 -8.24 42.81
N LYS A 166 -29.86 -9.35 42.19
CA LYS A 166 -30.66 -10.41 42.83
C LYS A 166 -29.93 -11.04 44.02
N TYR A 167 -28.69 -11.49 43.82
CA TYR A 167 -27.87 -12.04 44.90
C TYR A 167 -27.59 -11.00 46.00
N LYS A 168 -27.37 -9.73 45.65
CA LYS A 168 -27.20 -8.65 46.64
C LYS A 168 -28.47 -8.40 47.46
N THR A 169 -29.67 -8.57 46.89
CA THR A 169 -30.93 -8.51 47.66
C THR A 169 -31.16 -9.76 48.51
N GLU A 170 -30.80 -10.95 48.01
CA GLU A 170 -30.92 -12.21 48.75
C GLU A 170 -29.97 -12.26 49.96
N VAL A 171 -28.72 -11.82 49.79
CA VAL A 171 -27.74 -11.68 50.88
C VAL A 171 -28.23 -10.69 51.94
N LYS A 172 -28.84 -9.56 51.53
CA LYS A 172 -29.46 -8.62 52.48
C LYS A 172 -30.60 -9.25 53.28
N HIS A 173 -31.47 -10.02 52.63
CA HIS A 173 -32.57 -10.70 53.31
C HIS A 173 -32.04 -11.74 54.32
N LYS A 174 -31.11 -12.59 53.89
CA LYS A 174 -30.47 -13.60 54.77
C LYS A 174 -29.72 -12.96 55.93
N SER A 175 -29.08 -11.81 55.74
CA SER A 175 -28.46 -11.04 56.82
C SER A 175 -29.50 -10.61 57.85
N ALA A 176 -30.62 -10.02 57.41
CA ALA A 176 -31.69 -9.59 58.32
C ALA A 176 -32.33 -10.77 59.07
N ASP A 177 -32.46 -11.94 58.43
CA ASP A 177 -32.94 -13.16 59.07
C ASP A 177 -31.95 -13.67 60.13
N CYS A 178 -30.64 -13.62 59.85
CA CYS A 178 -29.59 -13.93 60.83
C CYS A 178 -29.62 -12.96 62.01
N ASP A 179 -29.74 -11.65 61.77
CA ASP A 179 -29.82 -10.62 62.81
C ASP A 179 -31.07 -10.82 63.71
N ALA A 180 -32.20 -11.21 63.10
CA ALA A 180 -33.43 -11.53 63.82
C ALA A 180 -33.31 -12.81 64.66
N LEU A 181 -32.71 -13.87 64.12
CA LEU A 181 -32.44 -15.11 64.87
C LEU A 181 -31.43 -14.90 66.00
N GLN A 182 -30.41 -14.06 65.78
CA GLN A 182 -29.48 -13.65 66.84
C GLN A 182 -30.21 -12.88 67.95
N SER A 183 -31.09 -11.94 67.59
CA SER A 183 -31.90 -11.20 68.57
C SER A 183 -32.80 -12.12 69.40
N GLN A 184 -33.40 -13.16 68.79
CA GLN A 184 -34.16 -14.18 69.52
C GLN A 184 -33.28 -15.03 70.43
N LEU A 185 -32.08 -15.41 69.99
CA LEU A 185 -31.11 -16.15 70.81
C LEU A 185 -30.69 -15.33 72.03
N GLU A 186 -30.37 -14.05 71.86
CA GLU A 186 -30.03 -13.12 72.95
C GLU A 186 -31.19 -12.98 73.96
N GLN A 187 -32.44 -12.90 73.47
CA GLN A 187 -33.62 -12.90 74.33
C GLN A 187 -33.77 -14.22 75.12
N ILE A 188 -33.56 -15.38 74.49
CA ILE A 188 -33.60 -16.68 75.16
C ILE A 188 -32.48 -16.81 76.19
N VAL A 189 -31.26 -16.36 75.88
CA VAL A 189 -30.12 -16.34 76.80
C VAL A 189 -30.44 -15.50 78.03
N LYS A 190 -31.06 -14.32 77.85
CA LYS A 190 -31.53 -13.47 78.95
C LYS A 190 -32.59 -14.17 79.82
N VAL A 191 -33.64 -14.72 79.20
CA VAL A 191 -34.68 -15.47 79.94
C VAL A 191 -34.09 -16.68 80.66
N ASN A 192 -33.12 -17.38 80.07
CA ASN A 192 -32.44 -18.50 80.71
C ASN A 192 -31.60 -18.05 81.91
N SER A 193 -30.91 -16.90 81.84
CA SER A 193 -30.14 -16.36 82.96
C SER A 193 -31.05 -15.86 84.10
N ASP A 194 -32.18 -15.22 83.76
CA ASP A 194 -33.22 -14.82 84.72
C ASP A 194 -33.85 -16.06 85.41
N LEU A 195 -34.15 -17.13 84.66
CA LEU A 195 -34.63 -18.40 85.20
C LEU A 195 -33.60 -19.11 86.08
N ARG A 196 -32.30 -19.10 85.71
CA ARG A 196 -31.21 -19.62 86.56
C ARG A 196 -31.11 -18.84 87.86
N ARG A 197 -31.21 -17.51 87.80
CA ARG A 197 -31.22 -16.63 88.99
C ARG A 197 -32.43 -16.92 89.87
N SER A 198 -33.62 -17.03 89.28
CA SER A 198 -34.85 -17.40 89.99
C SER A 198 -34.74 -18.78 90.65
N ASN A 199 -34.22 -19.79 89.94
CA ASN A 199 -34.02 -21.13 90.51
C ASN A 199 -32.97 -21.13 91.62
N SER A 200 -31.90 -20.34 91.50
CA SER A 200 -30.90 -20.16 92.57
C SER A 200 -31.52 -19.52 93.81
N ILE A 201 -32.35 -18.49 93.67
CA ILE A 201 -33.10 -17.87 94.78
C ILE A 201 -34.07 -18.88 95.41
N GLN A 202 -34.84 -19.62 94.60
CA GLN A 202 -35.78 -20.63 95.07
C GLN A 202 -35.08 -21.78 95.80
N ARG A 203 -33.89 -22.22 95.34
CA ARG A 203 -33.06 -23.21 96.05
C ARG A 203 -32.60 -22.69 97.39
N LYS A 204 -32.12 -21.44 97.47
CA LYS A 204 -31.74 -20.81 98.75
C LYS A 204 -32.92 -20.71 99.72
N GLN A 205 -34.09 -20.26 99.25
CA GLN A 205 -35.31 -20.25 100.04
C GLN A 205 -35.72 -21.65 100.52
N SER A 206 -35.58 -22.67 99.66
CA SER A 206 -35.85 -24.06 100.04
C SER A 206 -34.85 -24.58 101.07
N HIS A 207 -33.58 -24.13 101.03
CA HIS A 207 -32.56 -24.46 102.02
C HIS A 207 -32.86 -23.82 103.37
N THR A 208 -33.15 -22.51 103.40
CA THR A 208 -33.53 -21.80 104.64
C THR A 208 -34.82 -22.34 105.24
N LEU A 209 -35.82 -22.72 104.44
CA LEU A 209 -37.00 -23.41 104.95
C LEU A 209 -36.70 -24.84 105.45
N LEU A 210 -35.62 -25.47 104.99
CA LEU A 210 -35.13 -26.75 105.51
C LEU A 210 -34.42 -26.56 106.85
N GLU A 211 -33.61 -25.52 106.97
CA GLU A 211 -32.94 -25.07 108.22
C GLU A 211 -33.99 -24.69 109.28
N GLU A 212 -34.95 -23.81 108.95
CA GLU A 212 -36.06 -23.46 109.85
C GLU A 212 -36.86 -24.71 110.28
N LYS A 213 -37.03 -25.67 109.35
CA LYS A 213 -37.69 -26.94 109.66
C LYS A 213 -36.85 -27.83 110.57
N SER A 214 -35.54 -27.96 110.36
CA SER A 214 -34.66 -28.76 111.23
C SER A 214 -34.50 -28.12 112.61
N GLU A 215 -34.42 -26.80 112.70
CA GLU A 215 -34.48 -26.06 113.97
C GLU A 215 -35.80 -26.31 114.72
N LEU A 216 -36.95 -26.27 114.03
CA LEU A 216 -38.25 -26.56 114.63
C LEU A 216 -38.42 -28.03 115.02
N GLU A 217 -37.88 -28.97 114.24
CA GLU A 217 -37.85 -30.40 114.58
C GLU A 217 -36.92 -30.66 115.77
N ALA A 218 -35.78 -29.96 115.87
CA ALA A 218 -34.90 -30.01 117.04
C ALA A 218 -35.58 -29.41 118.28
N GLN A 219 -36.23 -28.25 118.16
CA GLN A 219 -37.03 -27.65 119.25
C GLN A 219 -38.18 -28.57 119.69
N LEU A 220 -38.84 -29.24 118.75
CA LEU A 220 -39.87 -30.23 119.04
C LEU A 220 -39.28 -31.43 119.79
N ALA A 221 -38.16 -31.98 119.32
CA ALA A 221 -37.46 -33.08 119.99
C ALA A 221 -37.01 -32.69 121.40
N ASP A 222 -36.52 -31.47 121.62
CA ASP A 222 -36.19 -30.92 122.94
C ASP A 222 -37.41 -30.81 123.85
N LYS A 223 -38.57 -30.42 123.29
CA LYS A 223 -39.85 -30.40 124.01
C LYS A 223 -40.36 -31.81 124.31
N GLU A 224 -40.20 -32.76 123.40
CA GLU A 224 -40.51 -34.18 123.61
C GLU A 224 -39.58 -34.79 124.67
N GLN A 225 -38.30 -34.43 124.72
CA GLN A 225 -37.39 -34.81 125.80
C GLN A 225 -37.80 -34.18 127.14
N GLN A 226 -38.22 -32.91 127.16
CA GLN A 226 -38.76 -32.26 128.37
C GLN A 226 -40.06 -32.92 128.84
N ILE A 227 -40.97 -33.27 127.93
CA ILE A 227 -42.20 -34.04 128.23
C ILE A 227 -41.83 -35.43 128.74
N THR A 228 -40.85 -36.11 128.13
CA THR A 228 -40.35 -37.43 128.57
C THR A 228 -39.75 -37.35 129.97
N LYS A 229 -39.03 -36.27 130.28
CA LYS A 229 -38.44 -36.00 131.60
C LYS A 229 -39.49 -35.66 132.66
N ILE A 230 -40.51 -34.88 132.32
CA ILE A 230 -41.67 -34.65 133.20
C ILE A 230 -42.43 -35.97 133.42
N THR A 231 -42.64 -36.76 132.36
CA THR A 231 -43.27 -38.09 132.44
C THR A 231 -42.44 -39.04 133.31
N SER A 232 -41.11 -38.99 133.25
CA SER A 232 -40.26 -39.77 134.15
C SER A 232 -40.31 -39.29 135.60
N LEU A 233 -40.44 -37.97 135.85
CA LEU A 233 -40.59 -37.42 137.21
C LEU A 233 -41.97 -37.72 137.81
N VAL A 234 -43.04 -37.71 137.00
CA VAL A 234 -44.38 -38.21 137.40
C VAL A 234 -44.32 -39.71 137.70
N ARG A 235 -43.63 -40.49 136.85
CA ARG A 235 -43.40 -41.93 137.04
C ARG A 235 -42.46 -42.26 138.21
N GLU A 236 -41.68 -41.29 138.68
CA GLU A 236 -40.85 -41.41 139.89
C GLU A 236 -41.63 -41.02 141.16
N GLN A 237 -42.76 -40.30 141.03
CA GLN A 237 -43.73 -40.10 142.11
C GLN A 237 -44.78 -41.23 142.20
N GLU A 238 -45.07 -41.94 141.12
CA GLU A 238 -46.04 -43.05 141.13
C GLU A 238 -45.43 -44.38 141.61
N GLU A 239 -45.72 -44.67 142.87
CA GLU A 239 -45.27 -45.83 143.61
C GLU A 239 -45.55 -47.20 142.95
N LYS A 240 -44.50 -48.04 142.97
CA LYS A 240 -44.51 -49.39 143.57
C LYS A 240 -45.85 -50.18 143.48
N GLN A 241 -46.07 -50.95 142.40
CA GLN A 241 -46.45 -52.37 142.51
C GLN A 241 -46.58 -53.14 141.18
N ALA A 242 -45.96 -54.33 141.17
CA ALA A 242 -46.48 -55.56 140.54
C ALA A 242 -46.55 -55.62 138.98
N PRO A 243 -46.85 -56.79 138.35
CA PRO A 243 -45.77 -57.44 137.61
C PRO A 243 -46.08 -58.00 136.19
N GLN A 244 -45.00 -58.06 135.40
CA GLN A 244 -44.61 -59.10 134.42
C GLN A 244 -45.65 -60.03 133.77
N THR A 245 -45.78 -59.88 132.44
CA THR A 245 -45.81 -60.95 131.42
C THR A 245 -45.45 -60.33 130.05
N THR A 246 -44.76 -60.97 129.08
CA THR A 246 -43.97 -62.21 129.05
C THR A 246 -42.49 -61.91 128.72
N ALA A 247 -41.83 -62.60 127.76
CA ALA A 247 -40.38 -62.49 127.48
C ALA A 247 -40.01 -62.11 126.02
N ALA A 248 -38.77 -61.63 125.84
CA ALA A 248 -38.07 -61.24 124.59
C ALA A 248 -37.30 -62.45 123.95
N PRO A 249 -36.35 -62.36 122.96
CA PRO A 249 -35.34 -61.31 122.58
C PRO A 249 -35.45 -60.76 121.12
N ARG A 250 -35.02 -59.54 120.72
CA ARG A 250 -33.66 -58.87 120.59
C ARG A 250 -32.72 -59.47 119.50
N PRO A 251 -31.75 -58.72 118.90
CA PRO A 251 -31.61 -57.26 118.53
C PRO A 251 -31.02 -57.11 117.06
N PRO A 252 -30.23 -56.07 116.63
CA PRO A 252 -30.15 -54.60 116.86
C PRO A 252 -30.44 -53.74 115.57
N HIS A 253 -30.86 -52.45 115.62
CA HIS A 253 -30.10 -51.15 115.53
C HIS A 253 -29.08 -50.97 114.37
N PRO A 254 -28.65 -49.73 113.99
CA PRO A 254 -29.14 -48.34 114.27
C PRO A 254 -29.58 -47.59 112.97
N SER A 255 -30.41 -46.53 112.97
CA SER A 255 -30.24 -45.13 113.44
C SER A 255 -29.34 -44.23 112.57
N LEU A 256 -29.89 -43.06 112.15
CA LEU A 256 -29.35 -41.68 112.28
C LEU A 256 -28.00 -41.36 111.53
N GLU A 257 -27.63 -40.14 111.11
CA GLU A 257 -28.15 -38.76 111.26
C GLU A 257 -27.34 -37.81 110.31
N VAL A 258 -27.80 -36.55 110.14
CA VAL A 258 -27.00 -35.29 110.12
C VAL A 258 -25.94 -35.02 109.01
N GLU A 259 -26.21 -33.95 108.23
CA GLU A 259 -25.37 -32.74 107.94
C GLU A 259 -23.93 -32.90 107.38
N GLU A 260 -23.19 -31.86 106.92
CA GLU A 260 -23.49 -30.58 106.23
C GLU A 260 -22.27 -30.25 105.32
N ASP A 261 -22.28 -29.10 104.64
CA ASP A 261 -21.11 -28.57 103.89
C ASP A 261 -19.88 -28.36 104.80
N GLU A 262 -18.66 -28.51 104.24
CA GLU A 262 -17.70 -27.40 104.10
C GLU A 262 -16.34 -27.80 103.47
N THR A 263 -15.74 -26.83 102.76
CA THR A 263 -14.31 -26.43 102.61
C THR A 263 -13.16 -27.47 102.56
N THR A 264 -11.97 -27.29 101.94
CA THR A 264 -11.26 -26.40 100.98
C THR A 264 -9.78 -26.91 100.97
N LEU A 265 -8.90 -26.37 100.09
CA LEU A 265 -7.41 -26.51 100.05
C LEU A 265 -6.86 -27.66 99.15
N HIS A 266 -6.23 -27.34 98.00
CA HIS A 266 -4.78 -27.07 97.76
C HIS A 266 -3.91 -28.36 97.74
N ASN A 267 -2.85 -28.53 96.93
CA ASN A 267 -2.06 -27.59 96.11
C ASN A 267 -1.39 -28.29 94.89
N GLU A 268 -0.96 -27.49 93.90
CA GLU A 268 0.23 -27.58 92.99
C GLU A 268 0.82 -28.97 92.57
N VAL A 269 1.34 -29.19 91.34
CA VAL A 269 2.35 -28.40 90.59
C VAL A 269 2.27 -28.66 89.06
N GLY A 270 2.63 -27.67 88.21
CA GLY A 270 3.44 -27.93 86.99
C GLY A 270 2.84 -27.64 85.60
N ALA A 271 3.40 -26.66 84.89
CA ALA A 271 3.17 -26.35 83.45
C ALA A 271 3.95 -27.32 82.51
N THR A 272 3.84 -27.36 81.17
CA THR A 272 3.70 -26.33 80.11
C THR A 272 2.94 -26.86 78.87
N HIS A 273 2.03 -26.12 78.23
CA HIS A 273 2.21 -25.20 77.07
C HIS A 273 2.88 -25.85 75.81
N SER A 274 2.42 -25.68 74.55
CA SER A 274 1.42 -24.74 73.96
C SER A 274 0.68 -25.32 72.72
N THR A 275 -0.10 -24.50 72.01
CA THR A 275 -1.09 -24.88 70.95
C THR A 275 -0.75 -24.38 69.54
N ASP A 276 -1.16 -25.13 68.51
CA ASP A 276 -1.05 -24.78 67.09
C ASP A 276 -2.33 -24.12 66.51
N ILE A 277 -2.21 -22.91 65.94
CA ILE A 277 -3.13 -22.35 64.92
C ILE A 277 -2.33 -21.43 63.97
N PRO A 278 -2.33 -21.64 62.64
CA PRO A 278 -1.70 -20.71 61.68
C PRO A 278 -2.56 -19.47 61.35
N GLN A 279 -1.93 -18.30 61.23
CA GLN A 279 -2.56 -17.03 60.83
C GLN A 279 -2.42 -16.72 59.32
N TYR A 280 -3.27 -15.81 58.85
CA TYR A 280 -3.13 -15.09 57.58
C TYR A 280 -1.89 -14.16 57.56
N PRO A 281 -1.35 -13.81 56.37
CA PRO A 281 -0.17 -12.93 56.23
C PRO A 281 -0.52 -11.43 56.11
N PRO A 282 0.38 -10.53 56.54
CA PRO A 282 0.35 -9.12 56.15
C PRO A 282 1.69 -8.55 55.63
N GLY A 283 1.62 -7.56 54.73
CA GLY A 283 2.56 -6.43 54.68
C GLY A 283 3.45 -6.23 53.43
N ALA A 284 3.23 -5.13 52.69
CA ALA A 284 4.25 -4.12 52.31
C ALA A 284 3.72 -3.03 51.34
N PRO A 285 3.69 -1.75 51.75
CA PRO A 285 3.76 -0.56 50.89
C PRO A 285 4.96 0.35 51.31
N PRO A 286 5.08 1.61 50.84
CA PRO A 286 5.24 2.08 49.45
C PRO A 286 6.64 2.73 49.22
N GLY A 287 7.02 3.00 47.97
CA GLY A 287 8.23 3.78 47.63
C GLY A 287 7.90 5.26 47.37
N SER A 288 8.73 6.17 47.90
CA SER A 288 8.53 7.62 47.85
C SER A 288 9.25 8.32 46.68
N GLU A 289 8.83 9.56 46.44
CA GLU A 289 9.37 10.50 45.45
C GLU A 289 10.74 11.09 45.83
N GLU A 290 11.29 11.89 44.91
CA GLU A 290 12.42 12.85 44.98
C GLU A 290 13.76 12.42 44.35
N GLU A 291 14.01 12.87 43.11
CA GLU A 291 14.92 14.00 42.90
C GLU A 291 14.68 14.70 41.54
N ARG A 292 15.16 15.94 41.41
CA ARG A 292 14.80 16.88 40.32
C ARG A 292 16.03 17.58 39.77
N ALA A 293 15.95 17.92 38.47
CA ALA A 293 16.81 18.82 37.69
C ALA A 293 18.09 18.23 37.07
N GLU A 294 18.09 18.17 35.73
CA GLU A 294 18.93 19.03 34.89
C GLU A 294 18.41 19.00 33.44
N GLU A 295 17.65 20.02 33.02
CA GLU A 295 17.12 20.13 31.66
C GLU A 295 17.34 21.56 31.13
N SER A 296 18.48 21.78 30.46
CA SER A 296 18.78 23.00 29.70
C SER A 296 20.01 22.81 28.79
N GLY A 297 19.88 22.02 27.72
CA GLY A 297 21.00 21.86 26.77
C GLY A 297 20.72 21.09 25.48
N GLU A 298 19.68 20.25 25.40
CA GLU A 298 19.55 19.28 24.30
C GLU A 298 18.76 19.77 23.08
N ASN A 299 18.02 20.89 23.20
CA ASN A 299 17.05 21.29 22.19
C ASN A 299 17.65 21.87 20.89
N MET A 300 18.98 22.02 20.76
CA MET A 300 19.62 22.50 19.52
C MET A 300 20.22 21.37 18.68
N LYS A 301 20.76 20.31 19.31
CA LYS A 301 21.26 19.12 18.59
C LYS A 301 20.13 18.30 17.99
N SER A 302 19.01 18.16 18.71
CA SER A 302 17.84 17.42 18.23
C SER A 302 17.22 18.03 16.97
N ILE A 303 17.32 19.34 16.77
CA ILE A 303 16.78 20.02 15.58
C ILE A 303 17.68 19.78 14.35
N GLU A 304 19.00 19.84 14.49
CA GLU A 304 19.94 19.48 13.41
C GLU A 304 19.84 17.99 13.03
N GLN A 305 19.66 17.12 14.03
CA GLN A 305 19.50 15.68 13.81
C GLN A 305 18.18 15.34 13.11
N ASN A 306 17.08 16.05 13.43
CA ASN A 306 15.79 15.93 12.76
C ASN A 306 15.83 16.42 11.30
N MET A 307 16.55 17.52 11.01
CA MET A 307 16.80 17.96 9.63
C MET A 307 17.57 16.90 8.82
N SER A 308 18.49 16.15 9.45
CA SER A 308 19.28 15.08 8.81
C SER A 308 18.50 13.78 8.55
N MET A 309 17.30 13.62 9.13
CA MET A 309 16.41 12.47 8.91
C MET A 309 15.34 12.71 7.84
N ILE A 310 15.18 13.93 7.32
CA ILE A 310 14.26 14.20 6.20
C ILE A 310 14.70 13.37 4.98
N GLY A 311 13.82 12.43 4.57
CA GLY A 311 14.09 11.47 3.49
C GLY A 311 14.72 10.13 3.92
N LYS A 312 15.03 9.94 5.20
CA LYS A 312 15.44 8.63 5.74
C LYS A 312 14.27 7.98 6.46
N MET A 313 13.83 6.83 5.95
CA MET A 313 12.77 6.04 6.56
C MET A 313 13.20 5.63 7.98
N VAL A 314 12.52 6.14 9.00
CA VAL A 314 12.74 5.75 10.41
C VAL A 314 12.09 4.38 10.60
N ILE A 315 12.92 3.36 10.80
CA ILE A 315 12.47 1.96 10.87
C ILE A 315 12.50 1.50 12.32
N ASP A 316 11.34 1.15 12.87
CA ASP A 316 11.29 0.43 14.14
C ASP A 316 11.89 -0.98 13.96
N MET A 317 12.84 -1.32 14.82
CA MET A 317 13.52 -2.61 14.82
C MET A 317 12.73 -3.69 15.60
N LYS A 318 11.68 -3.31 16.32
CA LYS A 318 10.83 -4.20 17.15
C LYS A 318 9.51 -4.58 16.49
N ASP A 319 9.16 -3.96 15.38
CA ASP A 319 7.93 -4.25 14.63
C ASP A 319 7.93 -5.69 14.06
N PRO A 320 6.96 -6.56 14.45
CA PRO A 320 6.87 -7.92 13.93
C PRO A 320 6.47 -7.97 12.45
N ASP A 321 5.63 -7.04 11.98
CA ASP A 321 5.07 -7.00 10.62
C ASP A 321 5.92 -6.19 9.64
N ARG A 322 7.07 -5.66 10.10
CA ARG A 322 8.05 -4.96 9.27
C ARG A 322 8.41 -5.78 8.01
N PRO A 323 8.42 -5.18 6.81
CA PRO A 323 8.88 -5.84 5.59
C PRO A 323 10.29 -6.43 5.71
N ARG A 324 10.38 -7.77 5.64
CA ARG A 324 11.63 -8.54 5.70
C ARG A 324 12.01 -9.03 4.31
N PHE A 325 12.76 -8.21 3.59
CA PHE A 325 13.33 -8.62 2.29
C PHE A 325 14.36 -9.73 2.46
N THR A 326 14.22 -10.79 1.67
CA THR A 326 15.25 -11.81 1.52
C THR A 326 16.49 -11.23 0.84
N MET A 327 17.66 -11.85 1.07
CA MET A 327 18.90 -11.44 0.41
C MET A 327 18.89 -11.67 -1.12
N LYS A 328 17.90 -12.41 -1.63
CA LYS A 328 17.63 -12.56 -3.06
C LYS A 328 16.90 -11.30 -3.59
N GLU A 329 15.80 -10.91 -2.96
CA GLU A 329 15.02 -9.72 -3.32
C GLU A 329 15.87 -8.45 -3.22
N LEU A 330 16.69 -8.29 -2.17
CA LEU A 330 17.58 -7.13 -2.06
C LEU A 330 18.58 -7.06 -3.23
N LYS A 331 19.13 -8.21 -3.67
CA LYS A 331 20.01 -8.24 -4.85
C LYS A 331 19.25 -7.90 -6.13
N THR A 332 18.05 -8.46 -6.33
CA THR A 332 17.20 -8.15 -7.48
C THR A 332 16.88 -6.65 -7.54
N VAL A 333 16.38 -6.04 -6.45
CA VAL A 333 16.06 -4.61 -6.39
C VAL A 333 17.31 -3.74 -6.59
N LEU A 334 18.48 -4.15 -6.09
CA LEU A 334 19.73 -3.43 -6.34
C LEU A 334 20.20 -3.52 -7.80
N MET A 335 19.96 -4.65 -8.47
CA MET A 335 20.26 -4.84 -9.90
C MET A 335 19.29 -4.03 -10.77
N GLU A 336 17.98 -4.13 -10.52
CA GLU A 336 16.94 -3.33 -11.18
C GLU A 336 17.19 -1.83 -11.01
N ARG A 337 17.51 -1.38 -9.79
CA ARG A 337 17.90 0.03 -9.53
C ARG A 337 19.15 0.44 -10.32
N ASN A 338 20.14 -0.44 -10.47
CA ASN A 338 21.34 -0.12 -11.24
C ASN A 338 21.04 -0.06 -12.75
N GLU A 339 20.21 -0.96 -13.26
CA GLU A 339 19.76 -0.96 -14.65
C GLU A 339 18.91 0.28 -14.98
N LEU A 340 17.96 0.63 -14.10
CA LEU A 340 17.17 1.86 -14.22
C LEU A 340 18.04 3.12 -14.13
N LYS A 341 19.12 3.11 -13.34
CA LYS A 341 20.10 4.21 -13.33
C LYS A 341 20.88 4.32 -14.64
N ALA A 342 21.27 3.20 -15.25
CA ALA A 342 21.92 3.22 -16.56
C ALA A 342 20.99 3.78 -17.65
N LYS A 343 19.74 3.31 -17.68
CA LYS A 343 18.69 3.82 -18.58
C LYS A 343 18.36 5.29 -18.34
N LEU A 344 18.37 5.74 -17.08
CA LEU A 344 18.18 7.15 -16.75
C LEU A 344 19.30 8.03 -17.32
N ILE A 345 20.56 7.59 -17.19
CA ILE A 345 21.72 8.31 -17.75
C ILE A 345 21.61 8.38 -19.29
N GLU A 346 21.29 7.27 -19.94
CA GLU A 346 21.09 7.21 -21.40
C GLU A 346 19.98 8.17 -21.88
N VAL A 347 18.83 8.17 -21.20
CA VAL A 347 17.72 9.09 -21.50
C VAL A 347 18.06 10.55 -21.15
N GLU A 348 18.83 10.81 -20.10
CA GLU A 348 19.33 12.15 -19.75
C GLU A 348 20.35 12.67 -20.79
N GLU A 349 21.19 11.80 -21.35
CA GLU A 349 22.11 12.11 -22.45
C GLU A 349 21.35 12.39 -23.75
N GLU A 350 20.36 11.57 -24.13
CA GLU A 350 19.46 11.83 -25.25
C GLU A 350 18.71 13.16 -25.08
N LEU A 351 18.06 13.38 -23.93
CA LEU A 351 17.36 14.63 -23.62
C LEU A 351 18.32 15.83 -23.63
N THR A 352 19.59 15.65 -23.29
CA THR A 352 20.61 16.71 -23.37
C THR A 352 21.06 16.97 -24.81
N ALA A 353 21.10 15.94 -25.67
CA ALA A 353 21.34 16.10 -27.11
C ALA A 353 20.17 16.81 -27.81
N PHE A 354 18.92 16.51 -27.43
CA PHE A 354 17.72 17.20 -27.91
C PHE A 354 17.42 18.51 -27.19
N ARG A 355 18.11 18.84 -26.10
CA ARG A 355 17.92 20.11 -25.40
C ARG A 355 18.36 21.25 -26.32
N PRO A 356 17.45 22.16 -26.72
CA PRO A 356 17.80 23.20 -27.68
C PRO A 356 18.88 24.11 -27.09
N LYS A 357 20.07 24.15 -27.71
CA LYS A 357 21.18 25.05 -27.35
C LYS A 357 20.89 26.49 -27.79
N TYR A 358 19.75 27.05 -27.38
CA TYR A 358 19.40 28.43 -27.67
C TYR A 358 20.07 29.36 -26.65
N GLN A 359 21.30 29.76 -26.99
CA GLN A 359 21.81 31.08 -26.66
C GLN A 359 22.10 31.83 -27.96
N GLY A 360 21.06 32.48 -28.48
CA GLY A 360 21.14 33.65 -29.35
C GLY A 360 21.97 33.57 -30.64
N GLU A 361 21.49 32.83 -31.64
CA GLU A 361 21.75 33.17 -33.06
C GLU A 361 20.60 32.64 -33.93
N ASP A 362 20.20 33.42 -34.96
CA ASP A 362 19.06 33.09 -35.82
C ASP A 362 19.37 31.90 -36.74
N LEU A 363 18.68 30.79 -36.51
CA LEU A 363 18.67 29.64 -37.43
C LEU A 363 17.66 29.90 -38.56
N PRO A 364 18.02 29.69 -39.84
CA PRO A 364 17.15 29.97 -40.96
C PRO A 364 15.94 29.01 -40.97
N VAL A 365 14.74 29.57 -40.75
CA VAL A 365 13.48 28.84 -40.74
C VAL A 365 13.15 28.34 -42.15
N HIS A 366 13.36 27.04 -42.40
CA HIS A 366 12.87 26.39 -43.61
C HIS A 366 11.58 25.59 -43.33
N GLY A 367 10.50 26.33 -43.09
CA GLY A 367 9.14 25.80 -43.24
C GLY A 367 8.68 25.89 -44.70
N PRO A 368 7.57 25.24 -45.09
CA PRO A 368 6.98 25.41 -46.40
C PRO A 368 6.70 26.89 -46.68
N ILE A 369 7.34 27.44 -47.71
CA ILE A 369 7.18 28.86 -48.07
C ILE A 369 5.73 29.10 -48.46
N ASN A 370 5.05 29.99 -47.73
CA ASN A 370 3.74 30.52 -48.14
C ASN A 370 3.90 31.13 -49.54
N ARG A 371 3.32 30.46 -50.54
CA ARG A 371 3.35 30.91 -51.94
C ARG A 371 2.83 32.35 -52.00
N GLU A 372 3.69 33.28 -52.44
CA GLU A 372 3.28 34.68 -52.52
C GLU A 372 2.08 34.86 -53.46
N PRO A 373 1.16 35.80 -53.17
CA PRO A 373 0.06 36.11 -54.08
C PRO A 373 0.57 36.48 -55.48
N ASP A 374 -0.04 35.94 -56.53
CA ASP A 374 0.43 36.09 -57.93
C ASP A 374 0.66 37.55 -58.36
N GLU A 375 -0.02 38.51 -57.71
CA GLU A 375 0.09 39.95 -57.91
C GLU A 375 1.50 40.51 -57.61
N LYS A 376 2.30 39.85 -56.76
CA LYS A 376 3.72 40.17 -56.53
C LYS A 376 4.64 39.57 -57.58
N VAL A 377 4.35 38.35 -58.04
CA VAL A 377 5.21 37.58 -58.95
C VAL A 377 5.18 38.17 -60.36
N TYR A 378 4.06 38.77 -60.77
CA TYR A 378 3.90 39.41 -62.09
C TYR A 378 3.39 40.86 -61.97
N PRO A 379 4.28 41.83 -61.68
CA PRO A 379 3.93 43.25 -61.59
C PRO A 379 3.42 43.77 -62.94
N GLY A 380 2.09 43.88 -63.08
CA GLY A 380 1.43 44.38 -64.30
C GLY A 380 0.21 43.55 -64.76
N HIS A 381 0.06 42.31 -64.29
CA HIS A 381 -1.13 41.49 -64.62
C HIS A 381 -2.35 41.90 -63.79
N ARG A 382 -3.02 42.98 -64.18
CA ARG A 382 -4.36 43.32 -63.65
C ARG A 382 -5.40 42.32 -64.18
N LYS A 383 -6.02 41.57 -63.29
CA LYS A 383 -7.21 40.75 -63.60
C LYS A 383 -8.31 41.65 -64.20
N PRO A 384 -8.99 41.26 -65.29
CA PRO A 384 -10.06 42.05 -65.86
C PRO A 384 -11.22 42.16 -64.86
N SER A 385 -11.57 43.38 -64.47
CA SER A 385 -12.66 43.62 -63.51
C SER A 385 -14.00 43.21 -64.13
N GLY A 386 -14.64 42.18 -63.55
CA GLY A 386 -15.88 41.59 -64.05
C GLY A 386 -17.15 42.45 -63.87
N ILE A 387 -17.01 43.74 -63.56
CA ILE A 387 -18.13 44.65 -63.33
C ILE A 387 -18.63 45.19 -64.67
N ARG A 388 -19.61 44.49 -65.27
CA ARG A 388 -20.44 45.08 -66.32
C ARG A 388 -21.31 46.16 -65.68
N LYS A 389 -21.25 47.39 -66.19
CA LYS A 389 -22.21 48.44 -65.81
C LYS A 389 -23.61 48.04 -66.27
N LEU A 390 -24.56 48.08 -65.34
CA LEU A 390 -25.99 48.22 -65.60
C LEU A 390 -26.37 49.70 -65.36
#